data_AF-A0A7V2RJI9-F1
#
_entry.id   AF-A0A7V2RJI9-F1
#
_cell.length_a   1.000
_cell.length_b   1.000
_cell.length_c   1.000
_cell.angle_alpha   90.00
_cell.angle_beta   90.00
_cell.angle_gamma   90.00
#
_symmetry.space_group_name_H-M   'P 1'
#
loop_
_entity.id
_entity.type
_entity.pdbx_description
1 polymer ?
#
loop_
_entity_poly.entity_id
_entity_poly.type
_entity_poly.pdbx_seq_one_letter_code
_entity_poly.pdbx_strand_id
1 'polypeptide(L)'
;MKMKNKRDEQIQKKKKHLEGLRKAKRRKRNQEPILERPEPQKEKKQKLLIVCEGGNTEPSYFKKFKLATATIKAVGEGYNTITLVDRAVQLSTEEEYNQVWCVFDKDDFPNQNFNSAIFLDFGRTGKPSASRIRQRVRPYCP
;
A
#
# COMPACT_ATOMS: atom_id res chain seq x y z
N MET A 1 12.82 -15.84 67.60
CA MET A 1 12.85 -15.96 66.12
C MET A 1 14.15 -16.59 65.68
N LYS A 2 14.14 -17.78 65.05
CA LYS A 2 15.37 -18.41 64.52
C LYS A 2 15.75 -17.77 63.18
N MET A 3 16.80 -16.94 63.18
CA MET A 3 17.39 -16.39 61.97
C MET A 3 17.99 -17.53 61.15
N LYS A 4 17.47 -17.74 59.94
CA LYS A 4 18.09 -18.65 58.96
C LYS A 4 19.39 -18.03 58.46
N ASN A 5 20.41 -18.87 58.26
CA ASN A 5 21.70 -18.44 57.71
C ASN A 5 21.51 -17.89 56.30
N LYS A 6 21.69 -16.57 56.13
CA LYS A 6 21.49 -15.86 54.86
C LYS A 6 22.28 -16.45 53.68
N ARG A 7 23.46 -17.04 53.96
CA ARG A 7 24.31 -17.70 52.94
C ARG A 7 23.67 -18.98 52.40
N ASP A 8 23.09 -19.80 53.27
CA ASP A 8 22.45 -21.05 52.86
C ASP A 8 21.23 -20.77 51.98
N GLU A 9 20.44 -19.75 52.34
CA GLU A 9 19.31 -19.31 51.52
C GLU A 9 19.75 -18.82 50.13
N GLN A 10 20.87 -18.11 50.03
CA GLN A 10 21.44 -17.68 48.75
C GLN A 10 21.90 -18.87 47.90
N ILE A 11 22.55 -19.86 48.50
CA ILE A 11 22.98 -21.10 47.82
C ILE A 11 21.75 -21.86 47.30
N GLN A 12 20.70 -21.99 48.11
CA GLN A 12 19.46 -22.65 47.71
C GLN A 12 18.74 -21.90 46.58
N LYS A 13 18.68 -20.56 46.64
CA LYS A 13 18.13 -19.72 45.56
C LYS A 13 18.91 -19.90 44.25
N LYS A 14 20.24 -19.90 44.31
CA LYS A 14 21.11 -20.10 43.13
C LYS A 14 20.91 -21.48 42.51
N LYS A 15 20.82 -22.54 43.33
CA LYS A 15 20.52 -23.91 42.87
C LYS A 15 19.16 -24.00 42.18
N LYS A 16 18.10 -23.46 42.80
CA LYS A 16 16.75 -23.41 42.21
C LYS A 16 16.71 -22.65 40.89
N HIS A 17 17.41 -21.51 40.81
CA HIS A 17 17.49 -20.74 39.59
C HIS A 17 18.21 -21.50 38.46
N LEU A 18 19.36 -22.13 38.77
CA LEU A 18 20.10 -22.95 37.82
C LEU A 18 19.28 -24.14 37.31
N GLU A 19 18.51 -24.76 38.19
CA GLU A 19 17.59 -25.84 37.85
C GLU A 19 16.45 -25.36 36.94
N GLY A 20 15.87 -24.19 37.24
CA GLY A 20 14.87 -23.54 36.39
C GLY A 20 15.40 -23.26 34.98
N LEU A 21 16.61 -22.71 34.87
CA LEU A 21 17.29 -22.46 33.60
C LEU A 21 17.54 -23.76 32.81
N ARG A 22 18.00 -24.82 33.50
CA ARG A 22 18.19 -26.15 32.89
C ARG A 22 16.89 -26.73 32.35
N LYS A 23 15.80 -26.62 33.12
CA LYS A 23 14.47 -27.11 32.71
C LYS A 23 13.92 -26.33 31.52
N ALA A 24 14.11 -25.01 31.47
CA ALA A 24 13.72 -24.17 30.33
C ALA A 24 14.49 -24.53 29.05
N LYS A 25 15.82 -24.71 29.14
CA LYS A 25 16.64 -25.14 28.00
C LYS A 25 16.21 -26.52 27.48
N ARG A 26 15.91 -27.48 28.37
CA ARG A 26 15.41 -28.81 27.99
C ARG A 26 14.06 -28.73 27.29
N ARG A 27 13.14 -27.89 27.76
CA ARG A 27 11.84 -27.66 27.09
C ARG A 27 12.01 -27.12 25.68
N LYS A 28 12.88 -26.14 25.48
CA LYS A 28 13.17 -25.57 24.16
C LYS A 28 13.82 -26.58 23.20
N ARG A 29 14.70 -27.47 23.72
CA ARG A 29 15.32 -28.54 22.92
C ARG A 29 14.32 -29.64 22.53
N ASN A 30 13.37 -29.95 23.42
CA ASN A 30 12.35 -30.98 23.18
C ASN A 30 11.16 -30.46 22.37
N GLN A 31 11.07 -29.15 22.09
CA GLN A 31 10.11 -28.64 21.12
C GLN A 31 10.58 -29.06 19.74
N GLU A 32 9.78 -29.89 19.08
CA GLU A 32 10.02 -30.26 17.69
C GLU A 32 9.89 -29.00 16.82
N PRO A 33 10.88 -28.71 15.95
CA PRO A 33 10.75 -27.64 14.99
C PRO A 33 9.63 -28.00 14.01
N ILE A 34 8.85 -27.00 13.62
CA ILE A 34 7.89 -27.15 12.53
C ILE A 34 8.71 -27.28 11.25
N LEU A 35 8.73 -28.49 10.66
CA LEU A 35 9.46 -28.80 9.42
C LEU A 35 8.61 -28.56 8.16
N GLU A 36 7.32 -28.27 8.35
CA GLU A 36 6.38 -28.05 7.25
C GLU A 36 6.62 -26.70 6.58
N ARG A 37 6.71 -26.72 5.26
CA ARG A 37 6.75 -25.50 4.46
C ARG A 37 5.35 -24.86 4.49
N PRO A 38 5.21 -23.59 4.92
CA PRO A 38 3.92 -22.92 4.83
C PRO A 38 3.47 -22.84 3.38
N GLU A 39 2.15 -22.92 3.17
CA GLU A 39 1.60 -22.83 1.82
C GLU A 39 2.01 -21.52 1.14
N PRO A 40 2.31 -21.56 -0.17
CA PRO A 40 2.69 -20.37 -0.91
C PRO A 40 1.51 -19.38 -0.96
N GLN A 41 1.60 -18.30 -0.17
CA GLN A 41 0.64 -17.21 -0.24
C GLN A 41 1.04 -16.24 -1.35
N LYS A 42 0.11 -15.96 -2.28
CA LYS A 42 0.29 -14.93 -3.30
C LYS A 42 -0.60 -13.74 -2.97
N GLU A 43 0.02 -12.60 -2.68
CA GLU A 43 -0.71 -11.36 -2.46
C GLU A 43 -1.45 -10.95 -3.75
N LYS A 44 -2.71 -10.52 -3.60
CA LYS A 44 -3.49 -10.01 -4.74
C LYS A 44 -2.85 -8.72 -5.25
N LYS A 45 -2.53 -8.68 -6.54
CA LYS A 45 -2.00 -7.47 -7.17
C LYS A 45 -3.07 -6.38 -7.18
N GLN A 46 -2.68 -5.17 -6.79
CA GLN A 46 -3.59 -4.03 -6.84
C GLN A 46 -3.87 -3.65 -8.30
N LYS A 47 -5.13 -3.40 -8.65
CA LYS A 47 -5.50 -2.89 -9.98
C LYS A 47 -5.67 -1.37 -9.91
N LEU A 48 -4.96 -0.67 -10.79
CA LEU A 48 -4.95 0.79 -10.89
C LEU A 48 -5.51 1.20 -12.26
N LEU A 49 -6.53 2.06 -12.26
CA LEU A 49 -7.02 2.72 -13.47
C LEU A 49 -6.37 4.09 -13.58
N ILE A 50 -5.72 4.39 -14.71
CA ILE A 50 -5.14 5.70 -15.01
C ILE A 50 -5.81 6.23 -16.28
N VAL A 51 -6.53 7.33 -16.15
CA VAL A 51 -7.21 8.00 -17.26
C VAL A 51 -6.42 9.26 -17.61
N CYS A 52 -5.91 9.33 -18.84
CA CYS A 52 -5.05 10.39 -19.33
C CYS A 52 -5.81 11.29 -20.29
N GLU A 53 -5.56 12.59 -20.23
CA GLU A 53 -6.02 13.56 -21.22
C GLU A 53 -5.41 13.23 -22.59
N GLY A 54 -4.10 13.02 -22.66
CA GLY A 54 -3.42 12.66 -23.90
C GLY A 54 -3.79 11.26 -24.38
N GLY A 55 -4.18 11.12 -25.66
CA GLY A 55 -4.57 9.83 -26.24
C GLY A 55 -3.42 8.84 -26.50
N ASN A 56 -2.20 9.35 -26.75
CA ASN A 56 -1.12 8.54 -27.33
C ASN A 56 0.11 8.40 -26.42
N THR A 57 0.73 9.51 -26.04
CA THR A 57 2.04 9.50 -25.37
C THR A 57 1.93 9.04 -23.93
N GLU A 58 0.92 9.51 -23.20
CA GLU A 58 0.75 9.22 -21.78
C GLU A 58 0.29 7.79 -21.50
N PRO A 59 -0.74 7.24 -22.18
CA PRO A 59 -1.14 5.85 -21.97
C PRO A 59 -0.03 4.89 -22.37
N SER A 60 0.74 5.22 -23.42
CA SER A 60 1.92 4.45 -23.82
C SER A 60 3.02 4.50 -22.76
N TYR A 61 3.24 5.64 -22.11
CA TYR A 61 4.17 5.77 -21.00
C TYR A 61 3.74 4.89 -19.80
N PHE A 62 2.48 4.96 -19.39
CA PHE A 62 1.98 4.19 -18.24
C PHE A 62 1.91 2.68 -18.49
N LYS A 63 1.58 2.25 -19.71
CA LYS A 63 1.58 0.82 -20.08
C LYS A 63 2.96 0.16 -20.01
N LYS A 64 4.03 0.94 -20.11
CA LYS A 64 5.41 0.42 -20.01
C LYS A 64 5.84 0.12 -18.57
N PHE A 65 5.13 0.63 -17.56
CA PHE A 65 5.43 0.32 -16.17
C PHE A 65 5.01 -1.10 -15.81
N LYS A 66 6.00 -1.97 -15.62
CA LYS A 66 5.80 -3.32 -15.09
C LYS A 66 5.97 -3.30 -13.59
N LEU A 67 4.87 -3.15 -12.85
CA LEU A 67 4.87 -3.26 -11.39
C LEU A 67 4.67 -4.71 -10.97
N ALA A 68 5.50 -5.19 -10.03
CA ALA A 68 5.35 -6.54 -9.48
C ALA A 68 4.09 -6.67 -8.61
N THR A 69 3.76 -5.59 -7.89
CA THR A 69 2.68 -5.47 -6.90
C THR A 69 1.36 -4.96 -7.46
N ALA A 70 1.36 -4.33 -8.64
CA ALA A 70 0.17 -3.72 -9.20
C ALA A 70 0.04 -3.93 -10.72
N THR A 71 -1.19 -3.85 -11.22
CA THR A 71 -1.52 -3.88 -12.64
C THR A 71 -2.13 -2.53 -13.00
N ILE A 72 -1.55 -1.86 -13.99
CA ILE A 72 -2.00 -0.56 -14.47
C ILE A 72 -2.82 -0.75 -15.75
N LYS A 73 -4.04 -0.22 -15.77
CA LYS A 73 -4.82 -0.02 -16.98
C LYS A 73 -4.79 1.47 -17.32
N ALA A 74 -4.03 1.82 -18.35
CA ALA A 74 -3.94 3.20 -18.83
C ALA A 74 -4.82 3.39 -20.07
N VAL A 75 -5.70 4.38 -20.00
CA VAL A 75 -6.65 4.76 -21.05
C VAL A 75 -6.39 6.23 -21.38
N GLY A 76 -6.27 6.55 -22.67
CA GLY A 76 -6.24 7.94 -23.12
C GLY A 76 -7.20 8.08 -24.29
N GLU A 77 -8.14 9.00 -24.15
CA GLU A 77 -9.21 9.20 -25.13
C GLU A 77 -9.22 10.63 -25.71
N GLY A 78 -8.30 11.52 -25.29
CA GLY A 78 -8.22 12.88 -25.87
C GLY A 78 -9.34 13.82 -25.41
N TYR A 79 -9.89 13.59 -24.22
CA TYR A 79 -11.04 14.35 -23.71
C TYR A 79 -10.63 15.58 -22.89
N ASN A 80 -11.45 16.63 -22.94
CA ASN A 80 -11.36 17.79 -22.06
C ASN A 80 -11.46 17.37 -20.57
N THR A 81 -10.78 18.10 -19.67
CA THR A 81 -10.65 17.78 -18.24
C THR A 81 -11.95 17.43 -17.50
N ILE A 82 -13.05 18.13 -17.79
CA ILE A 82 -14.34 17.86 -17.12
C ILE A 82 -14.89 16.49 -17.56
N THR A 83 -14.91 16.25 -18.87
CA THR A 83 -15.36 14.98 -19.45
C THR A 83 -14.45 13.81 -19.08
N LEU A 84 -13.17 14.07 -18.79
CA LEU A 84 -12.21 13.06 -18.34
C LEU A 84 -12.62 12.45 -16.99
N VAL A 85 -13.06 13.27 -16.04
CA VAL A 85 -13.47 12.81 -14.70
C VAL A 85 -14.74 11.97 -14.79
N ASP A 86 -15.75 12.43 -15.54
CA ASP A 86 -16.98 11.64 -15.74
C ASP A 86 -16.67 10.30 -16.41
N ARG A 87 -15.75 10.29 -17.38
CA ARG A 87 -15.30 9.07 -18.04
C ARG A 87 -14.56 8.14 -17.08
N ALA A 88 -13.71 8.68 -16.22
CA ALA A 88 -13.01 7.91 -15.18
C ALA A 88 -13.99 7.27 -14.20
N VAL A 89 -15.06 7.97 -13.82
CA VAL A 89 -16.13 7.42 -12.99
C VAL A 89 -16.85 6.28 -13.72
N GLN A 90 -17.23 6.46 -14.98
CA GLN A 90 -17.85 5.38 -15.77
C GLN A 90 -16.95 4.14 -15.86
N LEU A 91 -15.69 4.32 -16.24
CA LEU A 91 -14.72 3.23 -16.34
C LEU A 91 -14.49 2.54 -14.99
N SER A 92 -14.53 3.30 -13.88
CA SER A 92 -14.43 2.73 -12.54
C SER A 92 -15.61 1.84 -12.14
N THR A 93 -16.76 1.98 -12.81
CA THR A 93 -17.93 1.13 -12.57
C THR A 93 -17.98 -0.11 -13.46
N GLU A 94 -17.28 -0.09 -14.61
CA GLU A 94 -17.22 -1.23 -15.54
C GLU A 94 -16.37 -2.40 -15.00
N GLU A 95 -15.33 -2.11 -14.22
CA GLU A 95 -14.43 -3.10 -13.62
C GLU A 95 -14.05 -2.71 -12.18
N GLU A 96 -13.75 -3.71 -11.33
CA GLU A 96 -13.27 -3.46 -9.96
C GLU A 96 -11.79 -3.01 -9.97
N TYR A 97 -11.56 -1.72 -9.69
CA TYR A 97 -10.24 -1.13 -9.47
C TYR A 97 -10.03 -0.82 -8.00
N ASN A 98 -8.80 -1.02 -7.51
CA ASN A 98 -8.44 -0.62 -6.15
C ASN A 98 -8.20 0.88 -6.03
N GLN A 99 -7.71 1.51 -7.11
CA GLN A 99 -7.51 2.95 -7.18
C GLN A 99 -7.77 3.45 -8.60
N VAL A 100 -8.29 4.67 -8.69
CA VAL A 100 -8.58 5.37 -9.94
C VAL A 100 -7.84 6.70 -9.91
N TRP A 101 -7.12 7.01 -10.99
CA TRP A 101 -6.27 8.18 -11.12
C TRP A 101 -6.62 8.91 -12.41
N CYS A 102 -6.78 10.22 -12.32
CA CYS A 102 -6.91 11.09 -13.49
C CYS A 102 -5.62 11.89 -13.68
N VAL A 103 -5.10 11.93 -14.90
CA VAL A 103 -3.89 12.66 -15.29
C VAL A 103 -4.28 13.65 -16.38
N PHE A 104 -4.06 14.93 -16.13
CA PHE A 104 -4.36 16.03 -17.04
C PHE A 104 -3.26 17.09 -16.92
N ASP A 105 -2.92 17.72 -18.05
CA ASP A 105 -1.86 18.73 -18.09
C ASP A 105 -2.41 20.09 -17.63
N LYS A 106 -1.58 20.85 -16.94
CA LYS A 106 -1.98 22.13 -16.33
C LYS A 106 -2.07 23.27 -17.35
N ASP A 107 -1.53 23.08 -18.55
CA ASP A 107 -1.30 24.16 -19.50
C ASP A 107 -2.50 24.45 -20.43
N ASP A 108 -3.49 23.56 -20.50
CA ASP A 108 -4.65 23.69 -21.42
C ASP A 108 -5.91 24.33 -20.80
N PHE A 109 -5.82 24.92 -19.58
CA PHE A 109 -7.03 25.41 -18.87
C PHE A 109 -6.88 26.77 -18.18
N PRO A 110 -7.93 27.62 -18.20
CA PRO A 110 -8.04 28.74 -17.27
C PRO A 110 -8.29 28.23 -15.84
N ASN A 111 -7.66 28.88 -14.85
CA ASN A 111 -7.63 28.48 -13.43
C ASN A 111 -8.99 28.13 -12.78
N GLN A 112 -10.10 28.60 -13.35
CA GLN A 112 -11.45 28.38 -12.83
C GLN A 112 -11.93 26.91 -12.97
N ASN A 113 -11.46 26.17 -13.96
CA ASN A 113 -11.92 24.78 -14.18
C ASN A 113 -11.22 23.76 -13.27
N PHE A 114 -9.99 24.05 -12.84
CA PHE A 114 -9.20 23.18 -11.97
C PHE A 114 -9.87 22.99 -10.59
N ASN A 115 -10.36 24.08 -9.99
CA ASN A 115 -11.02 24.04 -8.69
C ASN A 115 -12.37 23.32 -8.75
N SER A 116 -13.09 23.46 -9.86
CA SER A 116 -14.38 22.79 -10.07
C SER A 116 -14.24 21.27 -10.15
N ALA A 117 -13.18 20.76 -10.80
CA ALA A 117 -12.91 19.32 -10.88
C ALA A 117 -12.61 18.70 -9.49
N ILE A 118 -11.83 19.41 -8.66
CA ILE A 118 -11.54 18.98 -7.28
C ILE A 118 -12.82 18.94 -6.44
N PHE A 119 -13.72 19.91 -6.61
CA PHE A 119 -14.97 19.98 -5.85
C PHE A 119 -15.98 18.89 -6.28
N LEU A 120 -16.07 18.59 -7.59
CA LEU A 120 -16.92 17.54 -8.14
C LEU A 120 -16.52 16.13 -7.68
N ASP A 121 -15.22 15.86 -7.59
CA ASP A 121 -14.68 14.59 -7.10
C ASP A 121 -15.04 14.38 -5.61
N PHE A 122 -14.92 15.44 -4.80
CA PHE A 122 -15.23 15.40 -3.36
C PHE A 122 -16.73 15.19 -3.08
N GLY A 123 -17.61 15.74 -3.92
CA GLY A 123 -19.06 15.66 -3.74
C GLY A 123 -19.68 14.29 -4.08
N ARG A 124 -19.03 13.50 -4.94
CA ARG A 124 -19.59 12.23 -5.45
C ARG A 124 -19.07 10.98 -4.75
N THR A 125 -17.87 11.01 -4.20
CA THR A 125 -17.20 9.80 -3.70
C THR A 125 -17.47 9.49 -2.23
N GLY A 126 -18.02 10.43 -1.43
CA GLY A 126 -18.43 10.21 -0.02
C GLY A 126 -17.32 9.69 0.92
N LYS A 127 -16.11 9.57 0.39
CA LYS A 127 -14.88 9.11 1.05
C LYS A 127 -13.80 10.05 0.54
N PRO A 128 -12.92 10.57 1.41
CA PRO A 128 -11.71 11.21 0.93
C PRO A 128 -10.88 10.10 0.27
N SER A 129 -11.05 9.93 -1.04
CA SER A 129 -10.02 9.30 -1.86
C SER A 129 -8.80 10.18 -1.66
N ALA A 130 -7.88 9.71 -0.83
CA ALA A 130 -6.57 10.32 -0.68
C ALA A 130 -5.73 10.08 -1.97
N SER A 131 -6.29 10.40 -3.14
CA SER A 131 -5.55 10.82 -4.32
C SER A 131 -5.00 12.20 -3.99
N ARG A 132 -4.02 12.20 -3.07
CA ARG A 132 -3.06 13.28 -2.95
C ARG A 132 -2.58 13.54 -4.37
N ILE A 133 -3.07 14.61 -4.97
CA ILE A 133 -2.56 15.22 -6.20
C ILE A 133 -1.10 15.55 -5.88
N ARG A 134 -0.23 14.55 -5.96
CA ARG A 134 1.20 14.77 -6.04
C ARG A 134 1.41 15.13 -7.48
N GLN A 135 1.34 16.42 -7.78
CA GLN A 135 2.14 17.00 -8.84
C GLN A 135 3.59 16.59 -8.56
N ARG A 136 4.00 15.43 -9.08
CA ARG A 136 5.40 15.16 -9.27
C ARG A 136 5.71 15.73 -10.63
N VAL A 137 6.12 16.99 -10.60
CA VAL A 137 6.77 17.70 -11.70
C VAL A 137 7.69 16.70 -12.40
N ARG A 138 7.42 16.40 -13.67
CA ARG A 138 8.32 15.54 -14.45
C ARG A 138 9.66 16.27 -14.52
N PRO A 139 10.81 15.65 -14.19
CA PRO A 139 12.08 16.17 -14.66
C PRO A 139 12.05 16.07 -16.19
N TYR A 140 12.18 17.22 -16.85
CA TYR A 140 12.57 17.30 -18.25
C TYR A 140 13.81 16.42 -18.45
N CYS A 141 13.71 15.42 -19.31
CA CYS A 141 14.89 14.68 -19.78
C CYS A 141 15.28 15.31 -21.13
N PRO A 142 16.54 15.76 -21.29
CA PRO A 142 17.02 16.42 -22.50
C PRO A 142 17.09 15.48 -23.71
#